data_AF-A0A7W1BSG8-F1
#
_entry.id   AF-A0A7W1BSG8-F1
#
_cell.length_a   1.000
_cell.length_b   1.000
_cell.length_c   1.000
_cell.angle_alpha   90.00
_cell.angle_beta   90.00
_cell.angle_gamma   90.00
#
_symmetry.space_group_name_H-M   'P 1'
#
loop_
_entity.id
_entity.type
_entity.pdbx_description
1 polymer ?
#
loop_
_entity_poly.entity_id
_entity_poly.type
_entity_poly.pdbx_seq_one_letter_code
_entity_poly.pdbx_strand_id
1 'polypeptide(L)'
;DEGLAEPVREDFRASGLAHLLAVSGQNVAFLALGVYGLGWLLRLSKVVRELATLGAIAAYVLAVGWQPSVIRAGVAGALASLAWLAARPRDRWHFLALGALVLLAWAPTSLLDPGFQLSFAAVAGIFLGVPRLRARLEGYPLPARVVDVLGVAVVCGVVTAPIVLFHFGEAPVYTVPANAVALPAAPAVLGLGLLAAAADPLSPEAATALAWLAGWAAAWLELVARVFGSLPGAQVGPRTALAAALVFGVVWVGTRQTRTRLSGPGSAVALAAAGLVIVAAASAWSLRPPPAWHAPAGLRVTFLDVGQGDSVLLETPSARLLVDQGPPEANVAGQLRRMGIRSLSAVVLTHPQRDHVGGAADVIRQFHVGVVLDPELAATGPEREEAIAAARGRGVPIRIIRSGSEFKAGGLVLRVLWPPDPGLPSEDPNLNATVLSASYGETDVFLPADAESDVTARLRLGAFEVLKVAHHGSVDPGLEEQLRVLRPKVAVISAGRNNDYGHPRPETLAALTTVPGLALYRTDTQRRVVIESDGRRIRVRTEG
;
A
#
# COMPACT_ATOMS: atom_id res chain seq x y z
N ASP A 1 0.85 -10.70 11.11
CA ASP A 1 0.66 -9.96 9.85
C ASP A 1 0.66 -10.85 8.63
N GLU A 2 1.76 -11.54 8.30
CA GLU A 2 1.91 -12.31 7.04
C GLU A 2 0.87 -13.41 6.80
N GLY A 3 0.29 -14.01 7.85
CA GLY A 3 -0.74 -15.06 7.73
C GLY A 3 -2.20 -14.59 7.66
N LEU A 4 -2.48 -13.28 7.73
CA LEU A 4 -3.86 -12.76 7.65
C LEU A 4 -4.29 -12.52 6.21
N ALA A 5 -5.52 -12.91 5.86
CA ALA A 5 -6.13 -12.60 4.57
C ALA A 5 -6.25 -11.08 4.36
N GLU A 6 -6.02 -10.60 3.13
CA GLU A 6 -6.04 -9.16 2.81
C GLU A 6 -7.31 -8.40 3.23
N PRO A 7 -8.54 -8.95 3.08
CA PRO A 7 -9.75 -8.27 3.54
C PRO A 7 -9.72 -7.94 5.04
N VAL A 8 -9.13 -8.83 5.85
CA VAL A 8 -9.00 -8.61 7.30
C VAL A 8 -7.99 -7.49 7.56
N ARG A 9 -6.88 -7.44 6.82
CA ARG A 9 -5.90 -6.36 6.98
C ARG A 9 -6.48 -5.00 6.62
N GLU A 10 -7.31 -4.93 5.58
CA GLU A 10 -8.02 -3.71 5.19
C GLU A 10 -9.00 -3.26 6.27
N ASP A 11 -9.76 -4.17 6.88
CA ASP A 11 -10.69 -3.85 7.98
C ASP A 11 -9.95 -3.26 9.20
N PHE A 12 -8.79 -3.81 9.57
CA PHE A 12 -7.96 -3.28 10.65
C PHE A 12 -7.37 -1.91 10.31
N ARG A 13 -7.01 -1.65 9.04
CA ARG A 13 -6.58 -0.32 8.59
C ARG A 13 -7.73 0.68 8.64
N ALA A 14 -8.89 0.31 8.09
CA ALA A 14 -10.08 1.15 8.01
C ALA A 14 -10.64 1.55 9.39
N SER A 15 -10.59 0.62 10.36
CA SER A 15 -11.01 0.88 11.74
C SER A 15 -9.98 1.65 12.58
N GLY A 16 -8.74 1.81 12.07
CA GLY A 16 -7.64 2.42 12.82
C GLY A 16 -7.00 1.51 13.89
N LEU A 17 -7.24 0.20 13.79
CA LEU A 17 -6.70 -0.83 14.67
C LEU A 17 -5.43 -1.51 14.11
N ALA A 18 -4.94 -1.10 12.94
CA ALA A 18 -3.75 -1.69 12.30
C ALA A 18 -2.50 -1.73 13.19
N HIS A 19 -2.37 -0.82 14.14
CA HIS A 19 -1.28 -0.81 15.11
C HIS A 19 -1.34 -1.98 16.13
N LEU A 20 -2.46 -2.71 16.22
CA LEU A 20 -2.60 -3.93 17.03
C LEU A 20 -2.14 -5.18 16.26
N LEU A 21 -2.14 -5.13 14.93
CA LEU A 21 -1.63 -6.22 14.07
C LEU A 21 -0.10 -6.26 14.12
N ALA A 22 0.51 -5.07 13.96
CA ALA A 22 1.94 -4.92 14.15
C ALA A 22 2.33 -5.16 15.61
N VAL A 23 3.38 -5.96 15.84
CA VAL A 23 3.90 -6.15 17.20
C VAL A 23 4.38 -4.80 17.74
N SER A 24 3.63 -4.28 18.71
CA SER A 24 3.74 -2.90 19.16
C SER A 24 4.50 -2.78 20.48
N GLY A 25 4.92 -1.56 20.81
CA GLY A 25 5.57 -1.30 22.09
C GLY A 25 4.68 -1.52 23.32
N GLN A 26 3.36 -1.57 23.13
CA GLN A 26 2.43 -1.96 24.18
C GLN A 26 2.63 -3.43 24.59
N ASN A 27 2.97 -4.32 23.66
CA ASN A 27 3.23 -5.72 23.96
C ASN A 27 4.50 -5.87 24.83
N VAL A 28 5.55 -5.13 24.48
CA VAL A 28 6.78 -5.07 25.29
C VAL A 28 6.50 -4.48 26.68
N ALA A 29 5.65 -3.46 26.78
CA ALA A 29 5.27 -2.87 28.06
C ALA A 29 4.47 -3.85 28.95
N PHE A 30 3.52 -4.59 28.38
CA PHE A 30 2.75 -5.60 29.11
C PHE A 30 3.63 -6.75 29.59
N LEU A 31 4.56 -7.22 28.75
CA LEU A 31 5.55 -8.22 29.16
C LEU A 31 6.40 -7.71 30.32
N ALA A 32 6.94 -6.49 30.19
CA ALA A 32 7.79 -5.88 31.22
C ALA A 32 7.06 -5.75 32.57
N LEU A 33 5.80 -5.27 32.54
CA LEU A 33 4.94 -5.15 33.73
C LEU A 33 4.60 -6.51 34.33
N GLY A 34 4.29 -7.52 33.49
CA GLY A 34 3.97 -8.87 33.94
C GLY A 34 5.15 -9.54 34.65
N VAL A 35 6.34 -9.49 34.05
CA VAL A 35 7.56 -10.06 34.63
C VAL A 35 7.96 -9.34 35.92
N TYR A 36 7.91 -8.00 35.92
CA TYR A 36 8.23 -7.22 37.11
C TYR A 36 7.23 -7.47 38.25
N GLY A 37 5.94 -7.58 37.92
CA GLY A 37 4.85 -7.88 38.86
C GLY A 37 4.96 -9.29 39.44
N LEU A 38 5.29 -10.29 38.62
CA LEU A 38 5.54 -11.66 39.08
C LEU A 38 6.73 -11.71 40.04
N GLY A 39 7.83 -11.06 39.70
CA GLY A 39 8.99 -10.97 40.59
C GLY A 39 8.66 -10.24 41.90
N TRP A 40 7.73 -9.28 41.89
CA TRP A 40 7.24 -8.64 43.11
C TRP A 40 6.41 -9.60 43.96
N LEU A 41 5.52 -10.40 43.33
CA LEU A 41 4.72 -11.42 44.02
C LEU A 41 5.60 -12.52 44.65
N LEU A 42 6.67 -12.91 43.95
CA LEU A 42 7.69 -13.85 44.43
C LEU A 42 8.67 -13.22 45.44
N ARG A 43 8.44 -11.96 45.85
CA ARG A 43 9.27 -11.21 46.82
C ARG A 43 10.76 -11.09 46.43
N LEU A 44 11.06 -11.09 45.13
CA LEU A 44 12.42 -10.96 44.63
C LEU A 44 12.98 -9.55 44.89
N SER A 45 14.30 -9.47 45.05
CA SER A 45 15.00 -8.20 45.21
C SER A 45 14.75 -7.30 44.00
N LYS A 46 14.82 -5.99 44.21
CA LYS A 46 14.50 -5.02 43.15
C LYS A 46 15.44 -5.11 41.94
N VAL A 47 16.71 -5.45 42.19
CA VAL A 47 17.71 -5.66 41.14
C VAL A 47 17.37 -6.90 40.31
N VAL A 48 16.99 -8.01 40.97
CA VAL A 48 16.62 -9.25 40.27
C VAL A 48 15.38 -9.05 39.40
N ARG A 49 14.41 -8.26 39.85
CA ARG A 49 13.22 -7.92 39.07
C ARG A 49 13.55 -7.16 37.79
N GLU A 50 14.38 -6.13 37.87
CA GLU A 50 14.77 -5.32 36.70
C GLU A 50 15.65 -6.12 35.72
N LEU A 51 16.56 -6.96 36.23
CA LEU A 51 17.36 -7.85 35.38
C LEU A 51 16.48 -8.90 34.68
N ALA A 52 15.48 -9.46 35.38
CA ALA A 52 14.52 -10.37 34.79
C ALA A 52 13.67 -9.68 33.71
N THR A 53 13.22 -8.45 33.96
CA THR A 53 12.49 -7.64 32.97
C THR A 53 13.34 -7.34 31.73
N LEU A 54 14.61 -6.94 31.90
CA LEU A 54 15.54 -6.73 30.79
C LEU A 54 15.78 -8.02 29.98
N GLY A 55 16.00 -9.14 30.68
CA GLY A 55 16.15 -10.45 30.05
C GLY A 55 14.91 -10.87 29.27
N ALA A 56 13.71 -10.63 29.81
CA ALA A 56 12.45 -10.94 29.14
C ALA A 56 12.22 -10.06 27.90
N ILE A 57 12.52 -8.75 27.98
CA ILE A 57 12.45 -7.86 26.82
C ILE A 57 13.40 -8.34 25.72
N ALA A 58 14.64 -8.68 26.06
CA ALA A 58 15.61 -9.19 25.10
C ALA A 58 15.16 -10.51 24.46
N ALA A 59 14.67 -11.46 25.28
CA ALA A 59 14.14 -12.73 24.78
C ALA A 59 12.93 -12.52 23.85
N TYR A 60 12.04 -11.58 24.17
CA TYR A 60 10.89 -11.25 23.34
C TYR A 60 11.28 -10.63 22.00
N VAL A 61 12.24 -9.70 22.00
CA VAL A 61 12.78 -9.11 20.76
C VAL A 61 13.40 -10.19 19.87
N LEU A 62 14.15 -11.13 20.46
CA LEU A 62 14.74 -12.25 19.72
C LEU A 62 13.69 -13.24 19.19
N ALA A 63 12.67 -13.54 19.98
CA ALA A 63 11.62 -14.51 19.61
C ALA A 63 10.69 -13.98 18.51
N VAL A 64 10.30 -12.71 18.56
CA VAL A 64 9.46 -12.08 17.53
C VAL A 64 10.26 -11.73 16.27
N GLY A 65 11.57 -11.55 16.41
CA GLY A 65 12.47 -11.18 15.32
C GLY A 65 12.70 -9.66 15.22
N TRP A 66 13.55 -9.29 14.26
CA TRP A 66 14.11 -7.95 14.09
C TRP A 66 13.13 -6.94 13.44
N GLN A 67 11.91 -6.86 13.96
CA GLN A 67 10.94 -5.88 13.48
C GLN A 67 11.26 -4.47 14.04
N PRO A 68 11.26 -3.41 13.22
CA PRO A 68 11.59 -2.06 13.66
C PRO A 68 10.78 -1.58 14.87
N SER A 69 9.47 -1.89 14.94
CA SER A 69 8.60 -1.51 16.07
C SER A 69 9.02 -2.15 17.39
N VAL A 70 9.43 -3.41 17.34
CA VAL A 70 9.85 -4.21 18.51
C VAL A 70 11.19 -3.72 19.03
N ILE A 71 12.13 -3.39 18.13
CA ILE A 71 13.44 -2.82 18.50
C ILE A 71 13.26 -1.46 19.19
N ARG A 72 12.43 -0.56 18.64
CA ARG A 72 12.15 0.75 19.27
C ARG A 72 11.60 0.59 20.68
N ALA A 73 10.63 -0.31 20.84
CA ALA A 73 10.04 -0.59 22.14
C ALA A 73 11.00 -1.26 23.12
N GLY A 74 11.86 -2.18 22.64
CA GLY A 74 12.91 -2.82 23.41
C GLY A 74 13.94 -1.81 23.91
N VAL A 75 14.40 -0.88 23.07
CA VAL A 75 15.29 0.21 23.45
C VAL A 75 14.63 1.10 24.51
N ALA A 76 13.36 1.49 24.31
CA ALA A 76 12.62 2.28 25.29
C ALA A 76 12.44 1.53 26.62
N GLY A 77 12.12 0.24 26.60
CA GLY A 77 12.02 -0.58 27.81
C GLY A 77 13.35 -0.72 28.54
N ALA A 78 14.42 -1.00 27.80
CA ALA A 78 15.77 -1.17 28.34
C ALA A 78 16.30 0.12 28.98
N LEU A 79 16.16 1.26 28.29
CA LEU A 79 16.53 2.56 28.83
C LEU A 79 15.75 2.86 30.13
N ALA A 80 14.49 2.43 30.25
CA ALA A 80 13.65 2.74 31.40
C ALA A 80 14.10 1.97 32.65
N SER A 81 14.42 0.68 32.48
CA SER A 81 15.02 -0.17 33.51
C SER A 81 16.42 0.28 33.89
N LEU A 82 17.26 0.65 32.91
CA LEU A 82 18.63 1.15 33.17
C LEU A 82 18.64 2.50 33.88
N ALA A 83 17.79 3.45 33.49
CA ALA A 83 17.64 4.74 34.17
C ALA A 83 17.19 4.56 35.63
N TRP A 84 16.42 3.50 35.89
CA TRP A 84 16.03 3.13 37.24
C TRP A 84 17.21 2.60 38.07
N LEU A 85 17.95 1.62 37.52
CA LEU A 85 19.13 1.02 38.17
C LEU A 85 20.21 2.06 38.47
N ALA A 86 20.35 3.07 37.59
CA ALA A 86 21.28 4.17 37.76
C ALA A 86 20.80 5.29 38.71
N ALA A 87 19.59 5.16 39.31
CA ALA A 87 18.97 6.15 40.19
C ALA A 87 18.93 7.58 39.62
N ARG A 88 18.83 7.72 38.29
CA ARG A 88 18.85 9.02 37.61
C ARG A 88 17.45 9.65 37.57
N PRO A 89 17.34 10.99 37.67
CA PRO A 89 16.08 11.67 37.43
C PRO A 89 15.62 11.44 35.99
N ARG A 90 14.38 10.98 35.83
CA ARG A 90 13.79 10.64 34.53
C ARG A 90 13.11 11.87 33.94
N ASP A 91 13.85 12.66 33.18
CA ASP A 91 13.20 13.60 32.27
C ASP A 91 12.70 12.84 31.03
N ARG A 92 11.38 12.86 30.84
CA ARG A 92 10.67 12.24 29.73
C ARG A 92 11.18 12.68 28.34
N TRP A 93 11.66 13.93 28.20
CA TRP A 93 12.17 14.44 26.93
C TRP A 93 13.58 13.94 26.63
N HIS A 94 14.44 13.93 27.65
CA HIS A 94 15.77 13.35 27.53
C HIS A 94 15.69 11.86 27.19
N PHE A 95 14.72 11.16 27.78
CA PHE A 95 14.46 9.76 27.48
C PHE A 95 14.05 9.51 26.03
N LEU A 96 13.11 10.31 25.52
CA LEU A 96 12.66 10.23 24.13
C LEU A 96 13.80 10.57 23.15
N ALA A 97 14.56 11.63 23.44
CA ALA A 97 15.69 12.05 22.62
C ALA A 97 16.83 11.01 22.61
N LEU A 98 17.16 10.43 23.76
CA LEU A 98 18.16 9.37 23.86
C LEU A 98 17.72 8.11 23.09
N GLY A 99 16.45 7.70 23.20
CA GLY A 99 15.90 6.60 22.42
C GLY A 99 15.99 6.86 20.91
N ALA A 100 15.62 8.07 20.46
CA ALA A 100 15.76 8.48 19.06
C ALA A 100 17.23 8.44 18.62
N LEU A 101 18.15 8.97 19.43
CA LEU A 101 19.57 9.02 19.12
C LEU A 101 20.18 7.63 18.97
N VAL A 102 19.88 6.69 19.89
CA VAL A 102 20.36 5.31 19.81
C VAL A 102 19.89 4.63 18.53
N LEU A 103 18.61 4.81 18.16
CA LEU A 103 18.04 4.22 16.95
C LEU A 103 18.62 4.84 15.67
N LEU A 104 18.76 6.17 15.63
CA LEU A 104 19.31 6.89 14.47
C LEU A 104 20.82 6.71 14.32
N ALA A 105 21.55 6.48 15.42
CA ALA A 105 22.97 6.12 15.37
C ALA A 105 23.18 4.73 14.74
N TRP A 106 22.24 3.80 14.95
CA TRP A 106 22.26 2.49 14.31
C TRP A 106 21.80 2.53 12.85
N ALA A 107 20.71 3.24 12.57
CA ALA A 107 20.13 3.35 11.23
C ALA A 107 19.58 4.77 10.96
N PRO A 108 20.37 5.67 10.34
CA PRO A 108 19.94 7.04 10.06
C PRO A 108 18.71 7.11 9.13
N THR A 109 18.57 6.15 8.23
CA THR A 109 17.44 6.03 7.30
C THR A 109 16.10 5.77 8.00
N SER A 110 16.12 5.29 9.26
CA SER A 110 14.91 5.11 10.05
C SER A 110 14.12 6.40 10.29
N LEU A 111 14.73 7.58 10.12
CA LEU A 111 14.00 8.86 10.21
C LEU A 111 12.89 8.98 9.14
N LEU A 112 13.08 8.36 7.98
CA LEU A 112 12.13 8.38 6.86
C LEU A 112 11.09 7.27 6.94
N ASP A 113 11.27 6.29 7.83
CA ASP A 113 10.31 5.21 8.05
C ASP A 113 9.02 5.76 8.69
N PRO A 114 7.83 5.51 8.09
CA PRO A 114 6.55 5.87 8.69
C PRO A 114 6.41 5.33 10.12
N GLY A 115 6.93 4.12 10.41
CA GLY A 115 6.86 3.51 11.73
C GLY A 115 7.59 4.33 12.81
N PHE A 116 8.79 4.83 12.50
CA PHE A 116 9.54 5.72 13.38
C PHE A 116 8.79 7.04 13.61
N GLN A 117 8.36 7.69 12.52
CA GLN A 117 7.66 8.99 12.59
C GLN A 117 6.39 8.91 13.43
N LEU A 118 5.55 7.90 13.20
CA LEU A 118 4.32 7.69 13.95
C LEU A 118 4.59 7.42 15.44
N SER A 119 5.59 6.60 15.77
CA SER A 119 5.90 6.25 17.17
C SER A 119 6.36 7.47 17.96
N PHE A 120 7.33 8.22 17.44
CA PHE A 120 7.90 9.37 18.15
C PHE A 120 6.93 10.55 18.19
N ALA A 121 6.17 10.79 17.12
CA ALA A 121 5.13 11.81 17.11
C ALA A 121 4.01 11.50 18.11
N ALA A 122 3.57 10.23 18.20
CA ALA A 122 2.57 9.82 19.18
C ALA A 122 3.05 10.05 20.62
N VAL A 123 4.27 9.65 20.97
CA VAL A 123 4.83 9.83 22.33
C VAL A 123 5.00 11.32 22.67
N ALA A 124 5.53 12.12 21.74
CA ALA A 124 5.62 13.58 21.93
C ALA A 124 4.23 14.22 22.07
N GLY A 125 3.26 13.76 21.28
CA GLY A 125 1.85 14.11 21.37
C GLY A 125 1.30 13.82 22.75
N ILE A 126 1.50 12.62 23.30
CA ILE A 126 1.07 12.25 24.65
C ILE A 126 1.65 13.21 25.70
N PHE A 127 2.95 13.52 25.65
CA PHE A 127 3.61 14.39 26.63
C PHE A 127 3.07 15.83 26.65
N LEU A 128 2.65 16.33 25.49
CA LEU A 128 2.16 17.70 25.31
C LEU A 128 0.63 17.82 25.42
N GLY A 129 -0.10 16.87 24.84
CA GLY A 129 -1.54 16.95 24.61
C GLY A 129 -2.36 16.42 25.79
N VAL A 130 -2.00 15.26 26.34
CA VAL A 130 -2.82 14.57 27.36
C VAL A 130 -2.93 15.40 28.65
N PRO A 131 -1.85 15.97 29.22
CA PRO A 131 -1.96 16.79 30.44
C PRO A 131 -2.85 18.03 30.25
N ARG A 132 -2.79 18.65 29.05
CA ARG A 132 -3.62 19.82 28.73
C ARG A 132 -5.09 19.47 28.57
N LEU A 133 -5.37 18.29 28.01
CA LEU A 133 -6.73 17.81 27.89
C LEU A 133 -7.31 17.45 29.26
N ARG A 134 -6.53 16.79 30.12
CA ARG A 134 -6.90 16.49 31.50
C ARG A 134 -7.26 17.75 32.28
N ALA A 135 -6.41 18.77 32.25
CA ALA A 135 -6.67 20.05 32.92
C ALA A 135 -7.93 20.77 32.39
N ARG A 136 -8.34 20.54 31.14
CA ARG A 136 -9.59 21.09 30.58
C ARG A 136 -10.83 20.29 30.95
N LEU A 137 -10.67 19.01 31.26
CA LEU A 137 -11.75 18.10 31.65
C LEU A 137 -11.90 17.99 33.17
N GLU A 138 -10.96 18.57 33.94
CA GLU A 138 -11.08 18.76 35.38
C GLU A 138 -12.36 19.59 35.69
N GLY A 139 -13.38 18.90 36.23
CA GLY A 139 -14.70 19.47 36.52
C GLY A 139 -15.88 18.69 35.90
N TYR A 140 -15.62 17.80 34.94
CA TYR A 140 -16.65 16.89 34.42
C TYR A 140 -16.70 15.58 35.23
N PRO A 141 -17.88 14.92 35.34
CA PRO A 141 -18.06 13.69 36.11
C PRO A 141 -17.53 12.46 35.36
N LEU A 142 -16.28 12.52 34.88
CA LEU A 142 -15.62 11.42 34.19
C LEU A 142 -14.52 10.82 35.08
N PRO A 143 -14.42 9.48 35.19
CA PRO A 143 -13.31 8.84 35.89
C PRO A 143 -11.97 9.22 35.25
N ALA A 144 -10.96 9.52 36.06
CA ALA A 144 -9.63 9.94 35.59
C ALA A 144 -9.02 8.95 34.57
N ARG A 145 -9.22 7.64 34.77
CA ARG A 145 -8.75 6.60 33.84
C ARG A 145 -9.39 6.69 32.46
N VAL A 146 -10.68 7.06 32.38
CA VAL A 146 -11.40 7.22 31.12
C VAL A 146 -10.88 8.46 30.38
N VAL A 147 -10.62 9.54 31.12
CA VAL A 147 -10.02 10.76 30.56
C VAL A 147 -8.63 10.50 29.99
N ASP A 148 -7.80 9.72 30.70
CA ASP A 148 -6.46 9.38 30.24
C ASP A 148 -6.51 8.48 28.97
N VAL A 149 -7.36 7.45 28.95
CA VAL A 149 -7.50 6.54 27.79
C VAL A 149 -8.04 7.28 26.55
N LEU A 150 -9.15 8.00 26.69
CA LEU A 150 -9.72 8.78 25.59
C LEU A 150 -8.76 9.89 25.16
N GLY A 151 -8.06 10.50 26.11
CA GLY A 151 -7.10 11.55 25.83
C GLY A 151 -5.91 11.08 25.02
N VAL A 152 -5.36 9.90 25.35
CA VAL A 152 -4.31 9.27 24.53
C VAL A 152 -4.84 8.97 23.14
N ALA A 153 -6.01 8.34 23.01
CA ALA A 153 -6.57 7.98 21.71
C ALA A 153 -6.81 9.20 20.80
N VAL A 154 -7.41 10.26 21.34
CA VAL A 154 -7.67 11.52 20.60
C VAL A 154 -6.38 12.22 20.22
N VAL A 155 -5.46 12.41 21.18
CA VAL A 155 -4.21 13.14 20.94
C VAL A 155 -3.34 12.41 19.93
N CYS A 156 -3.17 11.09 20.10
CA CYS A 156 -2.41 10.28 19.15
C CYS A 156 -3.06 10.33 17.77
N GLY A 157 -4.37 10.11 17.66
CA GLY A 157 -5.08 10.16 16.37
C GLY A 157 -4.90 11.49 15.64
N VAL A 158 -5.02 12.62 16.33
CA VAL A 158 -4.83 13.95 15.73
C VAL A 158 -3.38 14.20 15.32
N VAL A 159 -2.42 13.84 16.16
CA VAL A 159 -0.99 14.09 15.90
C VAL A 159 -0.45 13.17 14.80
N THR A 160 -0.92 11.94 14.71
CA THR A 160 -0.48 10.99 13.68
C THR A 160 -1.25 11.11 12.37
N ALA A 161 -2.47 11.66 12.35
CA ALA A 161 -3.28 11.78 11.14
C ALA A 161 -2.56 12.42 9.93
N PRO A 162 -1.79 13.52 10.05
CA PRO A 162 -1.07 14.09 8.91
C PRO A 162 -0.02 13.13 8.33
N ILE A 163 0.68 12.40 9.20
CA ILE A 163 1.69 11.41 8.81
C ILE A 163 1.01 10.23 8.12
N VAL A 164 -0.12 9.76 8.66
CA VAL A 164 -0.90 8.67 8.08
C VAL A 164 -1.46 9.07 6.71
N LEU A 165 -2.02 10.26 6.57
CA LEU A 165 -2.53 10.77 5.29
C LEU A 165 -1.43 10.91 4.24
N PHE A 166 -0.25 11.36 4.63
CA PHE A 166 0.88 11.55 3.72
C PHE A 166 1.41 10.23 3.18
N HIS A 167 1.58 9.22 4.05
CA HIS A 167 2.17 7.92 3.67
C HIS A 167 1.17 6.91 3.13
N PHE A 168 -0.08 6.92 3.64
CA PHE A 168 -1.08 5.90 3.34
C PHE A 168 -2.30 6.43 2.56
N GLY A 169 -2.40 7.75 2.33
CA GLY A 169 -3.45 8.36 1.51
C GLY A 169 -4.84 8.41 2.12
N GLU A 170 -5.08 7.71 3.23
CA GLU A 170 -6.36 7.63 3.92
C GLU A 170 -6.14 7.61 5.44
N ALA A 171 -7.00 8.31 6.20
CA ALA A 171 -6.96 8.31 7.66
C ALA A 171 -8.25 7.75 8.25
N PRO A 172 -8.16 6.85 9.26
CA PRO A 172 -9.31 6.28 9.93
C PRO A 172 -10.00 7.31 10.84
N VAL A 173 -11.32 7.45 10.70
CA VAL A 173 -12.14 8.41 11.48
C VAL A 173 -12.55 7.82 12.82
N TYR A 174 -12.86 6.53 12.85
CA TYR A 174 -13.40 5.85 14.02
C TYR A 174 -12.34 5.27 14.96
N THR A 175 -11.11 5.79 14.92
CA THR A 175 -9.98 5.32 15.74
C THR A 175 -10.33 5.27 17.22
N VAL A 176 -10.88 6.35 17.78
CA VAL A 176 -11.17 6.46 19.21
C VAL A 176 -12.19 5.42 19.69
N PRO A 177 -13.41 5.32 19.11
CA PRO A 177 -14.37 4.31 19.54
C PRO A 177 -13.89 2.88 19.25
N ALA A 178 -13.24 2.64 18.11
CA ALA A 178 -12.71 1.31 17.78
C ALA A 178 -11.66 0.86 18.82
N ASN A 179 -10.72 1.74 19.18
CA ASN A 179 -9.70 1.45 20.19
C ASN A 179 -10.31 1.20 21.58
N ALA A 180 -11.33 1.97 21.97
CA ALA A 180 -11.99 1.79 23.26
C ALA A 180 -12.65 0.40 23.39
N VAL A 181 -13.26 -0.10 22.32
CA VAL A 181 -13.93 -1.41 22.28
C VAL A 181 -12.93 -2.56 22.09
N ALA A 182 -11.81 -2.31 21.40
CA ALA A 182 -10.74 -3.29 21.21
C ALA A 182 -9.86 -3.49 22.46
N LEU A 183 -9.74 -2.47 23.32
CA LEU A 183 -8.80 -2.43 24.44
C LEU A 183 -8.86 -3.65 25.40
N PRO A 184 -10.03 -4.22 25.75
CA PRO A 184 -10.07 -5.37 26.67
C PRO A 184 -9.47 -6.65 26.09
N ALA A 185 -9.51 -6.82 24.76
CA ALA A 185 -9.09 -8.05 24.12
C ALA A 185 -7.60 -8.08 23.78
N ALA A 186 -6.99 -6.93 23.47
CA ALA A 186 -5.59 -6.87 23.07
C ALA A 186 -4.60 -7.45 24.11
N PRO A 187 -4.69 -7.12 25.42
CA PRO A 187 -3.84 -7.75 26.44
C PRO A 187 -4.13 -9.24 26.62
N ALA A 188 -5.39 -9.65 26.43
CA ALA A 188 -5.80 -11.05 26.57
C ALA A 188 -5.17 -11.93 25.48
N VAL A 189 -5.18 -11.47 24.23
CA VAL A 189 -4.51 -12.17 23.11
C VAL A 189 -3.03 -12.39 23.41
N LEU A 190 -2.32 -11.32 23.82
CA LEU A 190 -0.89 -11.43 24.13
C LEU A 190 -0.64 -12.33 25.34
N GLY A 191 -1.36 -12.12 26.45
CA GLY A 191 -1.16 -12.85 27.69
C GLY A 191 -1.44 -14.34 27.53
N LEU A 192 -2.57 -14.69 26.91
CA LEU A 192 -2.93 -16.09 26.65
C LEU A 192 -2.00 -16.73 25.63
N GLY A 193 -1.56 -16.00 24.60
CA GLY A 193 -0.57 -16.48 23.62
C GLY A 193 0.78 -16.80 24.26
N LEU A 194 1.29 -15.91 25.14
CA LEU A 194 2.53 -16.16 25.88
C LEU A 194 2.40 -17.34 26.85
N LEU A 195 1.25 -17.47 27.53
CA LEU A 195 0.98 -18.61 28.42
C LEU A 195 0.86 -19.91 27.63
N ALA A 196 0.22 -19.91 26.46
CA ALA A 196 0.13 -21.06 25.58
C ALA A 196 1.54 -21.50 25.13
N ALA A 197 2.37 -20.57 24.69
CA ALA A 197 3.76 -20.84 24.30
C ALA A 197 4.60 -21.39 25.46
N ALA A 198 4.38 -20.91 26.69
CA ALA A 198 5.08 -21.41 27.87
C ALA A 198 4.56 -22.78 28.34
N ALA A 199 3.28 -23.08 28.11
CA ALA A 199 2.65 -24.35 28.48
C ALA A 199 2.93 -25.47 27.48
N ASP A 200 3.20 -25.15 26.21
CA ASP A 200 3.38 -26.11 25.12
C ASP A 200 4.42 -27.21 25.42
N PRO A 201 5.60 -26.92 26.01
CA PRO A 201 6.56 -27.96 26.37
C PRO A 201 6.12 -28.86 27.53
N LEU A 202 5.16 -28.44 28.34
CA LEU A 202 4.70 -29.16 29.54
C LEU A 202 3.42 -29.97 29.28
N SER A 203 2.48 -29.40 28.52
CA SER A 203 1.25 -30.05 28.08
C SER A 203 0.72 -29.34 26.81
N PRO A 204 0.81 -30.01 25.65
CA PRO A 204 0.23 -29.51 24.41
C PRO A 204 -1.29 -29.27 24.50
N GLU A 205 -2.01 -30.04 25.31
CA GLU A 205 -3.46 -29.88 25.51
C GLU A 205 -3.79 -28.58 26.25
N ALA A 206 -3.02 -28.25 27.29
CA ALA A 206 -3.16 -26.99 28.02
C ALA A 206 -2.81 -25.79 27.11
N ALA A 207 -1.75 -25.90 26.32
CA ALA A 207 -1.37 -24.89 25.35
C ALA A 207 -2.46 -24.67 24.29
N THR A 208 -3.05 -25.75 23.77
CA THR A 208 -4.15 -25.69 22.81
C THR A 208 -5.39 -25.04 23.42
N ALA A 209 -5.75 -25.35 24.67
CA ALA A 209 -6.87 -24.72 25.36
C ALA A 209 -6.64 -23.21 25.57
N LEU A 210 -5.43 -22.81 25.96
CA LEU A 210 -5.05 -21.40 26.10
C LEU A 210 -5.07 -20.66 24.75
N ALA A 211 -4.59 -21.31 23.69
CA ALA A 211 -4.64 -20.78 22.33
C ALA A 211 -6.08 -20.60 21.82
N TRP A 212 -7.00 -21.53 22.14
CA TRP A 212 -8.42 -21.39 21.84
C TRP A 212 -9.05 -20.17 22.54
N LEU A 213 -8.72 -19.95 23.81
CA LEU A 213 -9.17 -18.77 24.54
C LEU A 213 -8.60 -17.47 23.94
N ALA A 214 -7.33 -17.49 23.51
CA ALA A 214 -6.72 -16.38 22.78
C ALA A 214 -7.45 -16.13 21.44
N GLY A 215 -7.88 -17.19 20.76
CA GLY A 215 -8.65 -17.15 19.53
C GLY A 215 -9.97 -16.39 19.67
N TRP A 216 -10.69 -16.55 20.78
CA TRP A 216 -11.91 -15.76 21.05
C TRP A 216 -11.63 -14.26 21.21
N ALA A 217 -10.54 -13.91 21.90
CA ALA A 217 -10.13 -12.52 22.02
C ALA A 217 -9.68 -11.94 20.67
N ALA A 218 -9.00 -12.74 19.84
CA ALA A 218 -8.63 -12.35 18.47
C ALA A 218 -9.86 -12.17 17.57
N ALA A 219 -10.85 -13.07 17.65
CA ALA A 219 -12.11 -12.97 16.91
C ALA A 219 -12.91 -11.72 17.31
N TRP A 220 -12.86 -11.32 18.59
CA TRP A 220 -13.42 -10.05 19.03
C TRP A 220 -12.74 -8.85 18.35
N LEU A 221 -11.40 -8.83 18.31
CA LEU A 221 -10.66 -7.77 17.62
C LEU A 221 -11.00 -7.70 16.13
N GLU A 222 -11.12 -8.86 15.46
CA GLU A 222 -11.54 -8.93 14.07
C GLU A 222 -12.96 -8.38 13.88
N LEU A 223 -13.91 -8.77 14.73
CA LEU A 223 -15.28 -8.27 14.69
C LEU A 223 -15.32 -6.74 14.84
N VAL A 224 -14.58 -6.19 15.81
CA VAL A 224 -14.49 -4.74 16.01
C VAL A 224 -13.90 -4.07 14.77
N ALA A 225 -12.82 -4.63 14.21
CA ALA A 225 -12.20 -4.10 13.00
C ALA A 225 -13.19 -4.07 11.81
N ARG A 226 -13.92 -5.17 11.59
CA ARG A 226 -14.92 -5.28 10.51
C ARG A 226 -16.10 -4.33 10.71
N VAL A 227 -16.63 -4.23 11.93
CA VAL A 227 -17.77 -3.34 12.23
C VAL A 227 -17.38 -1.89 12.00
N PHE A 228 -16.26 -1.43 12.56
CA PHE A 228 -15.84 -0.03 12.39
C PHE A 228 -15.26 0.27 11.00
N GLY A 229 -14.65 -0.72 10.35
CA GLY A 229 -14.12 -0.60 8.98
C GLY A 229 -15.19 -0.52 7.90
N SER A 230 -16.36 -1.15 8.13
CA SER A 230 -17.50 -1.11 7.21
C SER A 230 -18.42 0.10 7.39
N LEU A 231 -18.18 0.96 8.39
CA LEU A 231 -18.99 2.16 8.60
C LEU A 231 -18.79 3.18 7.47
N PRO A 232 -19.85 3.92 7.06
CA PRO A 232 -19.73 4.96 6.06
C PRO A 232 -18.73 6.04 6.49
N GLY A 233 -17.73 6.33 5.65
CA GLY A 233 -16.69 7.31 5.98
C GLY A 233 -15.68 6.83 7.04
N ALA A 234 -15.54 5.52 7.24
CA ALA A 234 -14.52 4.96 8.12
C ALA A 234 -13.11 5.46 7.80
N GLN A 235 -12.85 5.71 6.51
CA GLN A 235 -11.62 6.33 6.03
C GLN A 235 -11.91 7.63 5.30
N VAL A 236 -11.08 8.64 5.54
CA VAL A 236 -11.13 9.94 4.87
C VAL A 236 -9.81 10.22 4.16
N GLY A 237 -9.89 10.63 2.91
CA GLY A 237 -8.72 11.05 2.15
C GLY A 237 -8.19 12.43 2.56
N PRO A 238 -7.05 12.87 2.00
CA PRO A 238 -6.38 14.11 2.37
C PRO A 238 -7.24 15.36 2.14
N ARG A 239 -8.12 15.34 1.14
CA ARG A 239 -8.99 16.49 0.81
C ARG A 239 -10.06 16.72 1.88
N THR A 240 -10.73 15.65 2.32
CA THR A 240 -11.78 15.73 3.34
C THR A 240 -11.17 16.00 4.71
N ALA A 241 -10.00 15.43 5.02
CA ALA A 241 -9.26 15.75 6.23
C ALA A 241 -8.80 17.22 6.28
N LEU A 242 -8.28 17.77 5.18
CA LEU A 242 -7.90 19.18 5.09
C LEU A 242 -9.11 20.11 5.23
N ALA A 243 -10.23 19.77 4.58
CA ALA A 243 -11.48 20.51 4.74
C ALA A 243 -11.93 20.50 6.22
N ALA A 244 -11.97 19.35 6.87
CA ALA A 244 -12.35 19.23 8.28
C ALA A 244 -11.41 20.04 9.20
N ALA A 245 -10.10 20.00 8.95
CA ALA A 245 -9.11 20.77 9.71
C ALA A 245 -9.29 22.29 9.53
N LEU A 246 -9.60 22.76 8.32
CA LEU A 246 -9.90 24.16 8.05
C LEU A 246 -11.19 24.61 8.75
N VAL A 247 -12.25 23.81 8.68
CA VAL A 247 -13.51 24.09 9.40
C VAL A 247 -13.26 24.18 10.90
N PHE A 248 -12.56 23.21 11.47
CA PHE A 248 -12.20 23.22 12.89
C PHE A 248 -11.36 24.45 13.26
N GLY A 249 -10.38 24.80 12.44
CA GLY A 249 -9.54 25.99 12.62
C GLY A 249 -10.35 27.29 12.65
N VAL A 250 -11.29 27.46 11.72
CA VAL A 250 -12.16 28.65 11.67
C VAL A 250 -13.10 28.70 12.88
N VAL A 251 -13.73 27.58 13.26
CA VAL A 251 -14.58 27.51 14.46
C VAL A 251 -13.79 27.81 15.73
N TRP A 252 -12.57 27.30 15.84
CA TRP A 252 -11.68 27.53 16.98
C TRP A 252 -11.25 29.00 17.11
N VAL A 253 -10.85 29.64 16.00
CA VAL A 253 -10.49 31.06 15.98
C VAL A 253 -11.71 31.92 16.28
N GLY A 254 -12.87 31.60 15.69
CA GLY A 254 -14.13 32.33 15.91
C GLY A 254 -14.57 32.31 17.37
N THR A 255 -14.55 31.14 18.01
CA THR A 255 -14.93 30.99 19.44
C THR A 255 -13.93 31.62 20.41
N ARG A 256 -12.66 31.77 20.04
CA ARG A 256 -11.66 32.50 20.85
C ARG A 256 -11.74 34.02 20.69
N GLN A 257 -12.02 34.52 19.49
CA GLN A 257 -12.17 35.97 19.25
C GLN A 257 -13.46 36.52 19.88
N THR A 258 -14.58 35.78 19.85
CA THR A 258 -15.80 36.15 20.56
C THR A 258 -15.62 36.17 22.08
N ARG A 259 -14.76 35.30 22.62
CA ARG A 259 -14.40 35.31 24.05
C ARG A 259 -13.47 36.45 24.47
N THR A 260 -12.76 37.09 23.55
CA THR A 260 -11.66 38.00 23.92
C THR A 260 -11.82 39.44 23.45
N ARG A 261 -12.49 39.74 22.31
CA ARG A 261 -12.46 41.12 21.76
C ARG A 261 -13.66 41.61 20.93
N LEU A 262 -14.75 40.86 20.78
CA LEU A 262 -15.83 41.26 19.86
C LEU A 262 -17.18 41.45 20.58
N SER A 263 -17.48 42.69 20.95
CA SER A 263 -18.65 43.12 21.72
C SER A 263 -19.95 43.28 20.90
N GLY A 264 -19.97 42.88 19.63
CA GLY A 264 -21.10 43.10 18.73
C GLY A 264 -21.59 41.83 18.03
N PRO A 265 -22.92 41.61 17.90
CA PRO A 265 -23.47 40.43 17.22
C PRO A 265 -23.06 40.34 15.74
N GLY A 266 -22.74 41.46 15.08
CA GLY A 266 -22.37 41.49 13.66
C GLY A 266 -21.04 40.81 13.31
N SER A 267 -20.04 40.84 14.21
CA SER A 267 -18.72 40.25 13.95
C SER A 267 -18.68 38.73 14.15
N ALA A 268 -19.52 38.20 15.04
CA ALA A 268 -19.70 36.75 15.19
C ALA A 268 -20.40 36.16 13.96
N VAL A 269 -21.39 36.88 13.42
CA VAL A 269 -22.09 36.52 12.17
C VAL A 269 -21.14 36.58 10.97
N ALA A 270 -20.27 37.58 10.87
CA ALA A 270 -19.29 37.68 9.78
C ALA A 270 -18.26 36.53 9.79
N LEU A 271 -17.77 36.12 10.97
CA LEU A 271 -16.85 34.99 11.11
C LEU A 271 -17.54 33.65 10.84
N ALA A 272 -18.78 33.48 11.28
CA ALA A 272 -19.59 32.30 10.97
C ALA A 272 -19.89 32.21 9.47
N ALA A 273 -20.18 33.34 8.81
CA ALA A 273 -20.40 33.40 7.37
C ALA A 273 -19.13 33.11 6.58
N ALA A 274 -17.96 33.65 6.98
CA ALA A 274 -16.68 33.32 6.37
C ALA A 274 -16.33 31.83 6.53
N GLY A 275 -16.59 31.26 7.72
CA GLY A 275 -16.48 29.83 7.96
C GLY A 275 -17.40 29.00 7.09
N LEU A 276 -18.67 29.40 6.95
CA LEU A 276 -19.63 28.74 6.07
C LEU A 276 -19.23 28.81 4.60
N VAL A 277 -18.66 29.94 4.14
CA VAL A 277 -18.12 30.09 2.79
C VAL A 277 -16.90 29.19 2.57
N ILE A 278 -16.01 29.07 3.56
CA ILE A 278 -14.86 28.15 3.50
C ILE A 278 -15.35 26.68 3.53
N VAL A 279 -16.33 26.34 4.35
CA VAL A 279 -16.98 25.01 4.39
C VAL A 279 -17.63 24.72 3.05
N ALA A 280 -18.37 25.66 2.47
CA ALA A 280 -19.04 25.51 1.19
C ALA A 280 -18.04 25.41 0.04
N ALA A 281 -16.94 26.18 0.06
CA ALA A 281 -15.88 26.11 -0.93
C ALA A 281 -15.07 24.81 -0.82
N ALA A 282 -14.75 24.36 0.39
CA ALA A 282 -14.07 23.10 0.63
C ALA A 282 -14.97 21.90 0.29
N SER A 283 -16.26 21.96 0.66
CA SER A 283 -17.28 20.97 0.28
C SER A 283 -17.48 20.94 -1.23
N ALA A 284 -17.62 22.08 -1.89
CA ALA A 284 -17.76 22.18 -3.34
C ALA A 284 -16.50 21.68 -4.07
N TRP A 285 -15.31 21.93 -3.52
CA TRP A 285 -14.04 21.40 -4.04
C TRP A 285 -13.89 19.89 -3.79
N SER A 286 -14.36 19.37 -2.66
CA SER A 286 -14.39 17.92 -2.38
C SER A 286 -15.45 17.17 -3.18
N LEU A 287 -16.53 17.86 -3.57
CA LEU A 287 -17.57 17.36 -4.47
C LEU A 287 -17.18 17.51 -5.94
N ARG A 288 -16.07 18.22 -6.26
CA ARG A 288 -15.50 18.12 -7.60
C ARG A 288 -14.99 16.71 -7.75
N PRO A 289 -15.56 15.90 -8.67
CA PRO A 289 -14.98 14.59 -8.94
C PRO A 289 -13.49 14.78 -9.25
N PRO A 290 -12.60 13.86 -8.81
CA PRO A 290 -11.25 13.82 -9.37
C PRO A 290 -11.36 13.91 -10.89
N PRO A 291 -10.40 14.55 -11.60
CA PRO A 291 -10.46 14.66 -13.05
C PRO A 291 -10.77 13.27 -13.57
N ALA A 292 -11.99 13.09 -14.09
CA ALA A 292 -12.46 11.75 -14.36
C ALA A 292 -11.51 11.21 -15.42
N TRP A 293 -11.13 9.95 -15.27
CA TRP A 293 -10.41 9.25 -16.32
C TRP A 293 -11.40 9.08 -17.48
N HIS A 294 -11.55 10.15 -18.24
CA HIS A 294 -12.49 10.22 -19.34
C HIS A 294 -11.95 9.32 -20.44
N ALA A 295 -12.89 8.71 -21.17
CA ALA A 295 -12.53 7.99 -22.39
C ALA A 295 -11.72 8.94 -23.30
N PRO A 296 -10.57 8.49 -23.82
CA PRO A 296 -9.77 9.32 -24.73
C PRO A 296 -10.56 9.61 -26.01
N ALA A 297 -10.21 10.70 -26.70
CA ALA A 297 -10.78 11.00 -28.02
C ALA A 297 -10.25 10.07 -29.12
N GLY A 298 -9.05 9.49 -28.92
CA GLY A 298 -8.41 8.52 -29.81
C GLY A 298 -7.83 7.36 -29.00
N LEU A 299 -6.60 6.94 -29.30
CA LEU A 299 -5.88 5.93 -28.53
C LEU A 299 -5.23 6.54 -27.28
N ARG A 300 -5.39 5.89 -26.12
CA ARG A 300 -4.55 6.11 -24.94
C ARG A 300 -3.87 4.80 -24.57
N VAL A 301 -2.55 4.80 -24.46
CA VAL A 301 -1.74 3.69 -23.95
C VAL A 301 -1.19 4.12 -22.59
N THR A 302 -1.57 3.41 -21.54
CA THR A 302 -1.14 3.71 -20.18
C THR A 302 -0.32 2.56 -19.63
N PHE A 303 0.96 2.81 -19.39
CA PHE A 303 1.83 1.93 -18.63
C PHE A 303 1.61 2.24 -17.16
N LEU A 304 0.96 1.32 -16.45
CA LEU A 304 0.66 1.48 -15.03
C LEU A 304 1.95 1.36 -14.20
N ASP A 305 2.00 2.08 -13.07
CA ASP A 305 3.07 1.92 -12.10
C ASP A 305 2.79 0.67 -11.26
N VAL A 306 3.40 -0.44 -11.64
CA VAL A 306 3.23 -1.76 -10.99
C VAL A 306 4.48 -2.23 -10.26
N GLY A 307 5.49 -1.37 -10.12
CA GLY A 307 6.81 -1.79 -9.66
C GLY A 307 7.53 -2.64 -10.71
N GLN A 308 8.10 -3.76 -10.29
CA GLN A 308 8.69 -4.74 -11.22
C GLN A 308 7.56 -5.54 -11.87
N GLY A 309 7.45 -5.47 -13.20
CA GLY A 309 6.39 -6.15 -13.95
C GLY A 309 5.75 -5.27 -15.01
N ASP A 310 4.68 -5.79 -15.60
CA ASP A 310 3.97 -5.17 -16.71
C ASP A 310 2.47 -5.05 -16.44
N SER A 311 1.93 -3.87 -16.73
CA SER A 311 0.49 -3.73 -16.98
C SER A 311 0.24 -2.53 -17.89
N VAL A 312 -0.28 -2.82 -19.08
CA VAL A 312 -0.51 -1.84 -20.14
C VAL A 312 -2.00 -1.77 -20.45
N LEU A 313 -2.61 -0.63 -20.13
CA LEU A 313 -3.99 -0.33 -20.44
C LEU A 313 -4.09 0.40 -21.78
N LEU A 314 -4.72 -0.23 -22.77
CA LEU A 314 -5.05 0.32 -24.08
C LEU A 314 -6.51 0.78 -24.07
N GLU A 315 -6.75 2.07 -24.28
CA GLU A 315 -8.09 2.65 -24.30
C GLU A 315 -8.38 3.36 -25.62
N THR A 316 -9.60 3.23 -26.08
CA THR A 316 -10.19 4.04 -27.14
C THR A 316 -11.47 4.72 -26.62
N PRO A 317 -12.18 5.54 -27.42
CA PRO A 317 -13.45 6.12 -26.98
C PRO A 317 -14.48 5.08 -26.51
N SER A 318 -14.40 3.84 -27.02
CA SER A 318 -15.43 2.81 -26.81
C SER A 318 -14.90 1.45 -26.34
N ALA A 319 -13.59 1.24 -26.25
CA ALA A 319 -13.00 -0.03 -25.81
C ALA A 319 -11.85 0.17 -24.83
N ARG A 320 -11.65 -0.84 -23.98
CA ARG A 320 -10.51 -0.90 -23.05
C ARG A 320 -9.94 -2.31 -23.01
N LEU A 321 -8.66 -2.45 -23.27
CA LEU A 321 -7.96 -3.73 -23.19
C LEU A 321 -6.84 -3.58 -22.16
N LEU A 322 -6.66 -4.60 -21.32
CA LEU A 322 -5.58 -4.65 -20.37
C LEU A 322 -4.63 -5.78 -20.76
N VAL A 323 -3.39 -5.44 -21.08
CA VAL A 323 -2.32 -6.40 -21.39
C VAL A 323 -1.43 -6.50 -20.17
N ASP A 324 -1.39 -7.70 -19.58
CA ASP A 324 -0.78 -7.99 -18.28
C ASP A 324 -1.32 -7.14 -17.11
N GLN A 325 -1.19 -7.67 -15.91
CA GLN A 325 -1.86 -7.21 -14.69
C GLN A 325 -0.90 -7.02 -13.52
N GLY A 326 0.40 -7.04 -13.78
CA GLY A 326 1.45 -6.83 -12.80
C GLY A 326 1.47 -7.89 -11.70
N PRO A 327 2.37 -7.73 -10.72
CA PRO A 327 2.35 -8.54 -9.51
C PRO A 327 1.16 -8.17 -8.60
N PRO A 328 0.68 -9.07 -7.72
CA PRO A 328 -0.47 -8.83 -6.85
C PRO A 328 -0.37 -7.55 -6.00
N GLU A 329 0.82 -7.26 -5.46
CA GLU A 329 1.12 -6.09 -4.62
C GLU A 329 0.95 -4.75 -5.35
N ALA A 330 0.99 -4.74 -6.69
CA ALA A 330 0.71 -3.55 -7.48
C ALA A 330 -0.75 -3.11 -7.43
N ASN A 331 -1.65 -4.01 -7.00
CA ASN A 331 -3.10 -3.79 -6.90
C ASN A 331 -3.68 -3.07 -8.13
N VAL A 332 -3.44 -3.64 -9.31
CA VAL A 332 -3.91 -3.08 -10.59
C VAL A 332 -5.43 -2.87 -10.58
N ALA A 333 -6.19 -3.79 -10.00
CA ALA A 333 -7.63 -3.64 -9.79
C ALA A 333 -7.98 -2.34 -9.04
N GLY A 334 -7.29 -2.04 -7.94
CA GLY A 334 -7.44 -0.80 -7.20
C GLY A 334 -7.03 0.44 -8.00
N GLN A 335 -5.97 0.36 -8.81
CA GLN A 335 -5.56 1.45 -9.71
C GLN A 335 -6.66 1.78 -10.73
N LEU A 336 -7.15 0.76 -11.45
CA LEU A 336 -8.23 0.90 -12.44
C LEU A 336 -9.52 1.45 -11.81
N ARG A 337 -9.84 1.04 -10.57
CA ARG A 337 -10.99 1.56 -9.82
C ARG A 337 -10.83 3.04 -9.46
N ARG A 338 -9.63 3.48 -9.06
CA ARG A 338 -9.33 4.91 -8.82
C ARG A 338 -9.38 5.74 -10.09
N MET A 339 -9.08 5.13 -11.23
CA MET A 339 -9.32 5.70 -12.55
C MET A 339 -10.82 5.72 -12.89
N GLY A 340 -11.70 5.04 -12.15
CA GLY A 340 -13.13 5.00 -12.46
C GLY A 340 -13.49 4.07 -13.62
N ILE A 341 -12.56 3.20 -14.00
CA ILE A 341 -12.81 2.11 -14.96
C ILE A 341 -13.72 1.10 -14.27
N ARG A 342 -14.67 0.54 -15.04
CA ARG A 342 -15.65 -0.46 -14.55
C ARG A 342 -15.74 -1.71 -15.42
N SER A 343 -15.32 -1.59 -16.68
CA SER A 343 -15.36 -2.67 -17.65
C SER A 343 -14.13 -2.67 -18.54
N LEU A 344 -13.74 -3.88 -18.94
CA LEU A 344 -12.66 -4.16 -19.87
C LEU A 344 -13.24 -5.01 -21.01
N SER A 345 -12.99 -4.60 -22.24
CA SER A 345 -13.37 -5.37 -23.45
C SER A 345 -12.60 -6.69 -23.49
N ALA A 346 -11.31 -6.66 -23.14
CA ALA A 346 -10.48 -7.85 -23.00
C ALA A 346 -9.40 -7.69 -21.93
N VAL A 347 -9.00 -8.81 -21.35
CA VAL A 347 -7.78 -8.97 -20.54
C VAL A 347 -6.87 -9.94 -21.29
N VAL A 348 -5.59 -9.61 -21.44
CA VAL A 348 -4.60 -10.46 -22.13
C VAL A 348 -3.59 -10.95 -21.10
N LEU A 349 -3.35 -12.26 -21.10
CA LEU A 349 -2.32 -12.92 -20.29
C LEU A 349 -1.16 -13.26 -21.22
N THR A 350 -0.01 -12.56 -21.12
CA THR A 350 1.05 -12.78 -22.11
C THR A 350 1.83 -14.07 -21.88
N HIS A 351 2.13 -14.39 -20.62
CA HIS A 351 2.84 -15.59 -20.17
C HIS A 351 2.68 -15.77 -18.64
N PRO A 352 3.00 -16.95 -18.04
CA PRO A 352 2.58 -17.28 -16.68
C PRO A 352 3.43 -16.65 -15.55
N GLN A 353 4.34 -15.73 -15.84
CA GLN A 353 5.17 -15.12 -14.80
C GLN A 353 4.37 -14.17 -13.90
N ARG A 354 4.70 -14.17 -12.61
CA ARG A 354 3.96 -13.49 -11.55
C ARG A 354 3.86 -11.98 -11.75
N ASP A 355 4.91 -11.35 -12.23
CA ASP A 355 5.01 -9.93 -12.53
C ASP A 355 4.26 -9.51 -13.80
N HIS A 356 3.65 -10.47 -14.50
CA HIS A 356 2.74 -10.25 -15.62
C HIS A 356 1.30 -10.64 -15.26
N VAL A 357 1.04 -11.88 -14.84
CA VAL A 357 -0.33 -12.38 -14.62
C VAL A 357 -0.78 -12.36 -13.15
N GLY A 358 0.06 -11.92 -12.22
CA GLY A 358 -0.20 -11.98 -10.79
C GLY A 358 -1.49 -11.27 -10.35
N GLY A 359 -1.76 -10.08 -10.89
CA GLY A 359 -2.98 -9.33 -10.60
C GLY A 359 -4.22 -9.75 -11.40
N ALA A 360 -4.12 -10.74 -12.28
CA ALA A 360 -5.17 -11.07 -13.25
C ALA A 360 -6.46 -11.55 -12.60
N ALA A 361 -6.36 -12.45 -11.60
CA ALA A 361 -7.51 -13.00 -10.90
C ALA A 361 -8.34 -11.90 -10.22
N ASP A 362 -7.69 -10.93 -9.59
CA ASP A 362 -8.36 -9.81 -8.93
C ASP A 362 -9.05 -8.87 -9.92
N VAL A 363 -8.40 -8.58 -11.05
CA VAL A 363 -9.04 -7.80 -12.13
C VAL A 363 -10.29 -8.52 -12.65
N ILE A 364 -10.21 -9.83 -12.91
CA ILE A 364 -11.34 -10.61 -13.44
C ILE A 364 -12.49 -10.71 -12.43
N ARG A 365 -12.20 -10.80 -11.13
CA ARG A 365 -13.23 -10.85 -10.07
C ARG A 365 -13.94 -9.52 -9.87
N GLN A 366 -13.23 -8.40 -10.02
CA GLN A 366 -13.71 -7.08 -9.64
C GLN A 366 -14.29 -6.26 -10.81
N PHE A 367 -13.97 -6.60 -12.06
CA PHE A 367 -14.38 -5.83 -13.24
C PHE A 367 -15.27 -6.65 -14.18
N HIS A 368 -16.12 -5.96 -14.94
CA HIS A 368 -16.82 -6.61 -16.05
C HIS A 368 -15.85 -6.82 -17.22
N VAL A 369 -15.32 -8.04 -17.35
CA VAL A 369 -14.41 -8.45 -18.42
C VAL A 369 -15.18 -9.14 -19.54
N GLY A 370 -15.04 -8.65 -20.78
CA GLY A 370 -15.70 -9.22 -21.95
C GLY A 370 -15.13 -10.57 -22.40
N VAL A 371 -13.80 -10.70 -22.42
CA VAL A 371 -13.10 -11.95 -22.76
C VAL A 371 -11.70 -11.96 -22.14
N VAL A 372 -11.21 -13.13 -21.76
CA VAL A 372 -9.79 -13.36 -21.45
C VAL A 372 -9.12 -13.93 -22.70
N LEU A 373 -8.08 -13.25 -23.20
CA LEU A 373 -7.22 -13.73 -24.27
C LEU A 373 -6.01 -14.39 -23.62
N ASP A 374 -5.92 -15.70 -23.77
CA ASP A 374 -4.87 -16.51 -23.14
C ASP A 374 -4.21 -17.34 -24.24
N PRO A 375 -2.88 -17.29 -24.39
CA PRO A 375 -2.20 -18.15 -25.33
C PRO A 375 -2.33 -19.61 -24.93
N GLU A 376 -2.64 -19.98 -23.68
CA GLU A 376 -2.60 -21.40 -23.26
C GLU A 376 -1.22 -22.01 -23.54
N LEU A 377 -0.18 -21.37 -23.01
CA LEU A 377 1.19 -21.91 -23.05
C LEU A 377 1.26 -23.22 -22.27
N ALA A 378 2.20 -24.09 -22.67
CA ALA A 378 2.45 -25.34 -21.97
C ALA A 378 3.08 -25.11 -20.59
N ALA A 379 3.95 -24.10 -20.47
CA ALA A 379 4.39 -23.58 -19.18
C ALA A 379 3.21 -22.86 -18.49
N THR A 380 2.96 -23.21 -17.23
CA THR A 380 1.90 -22.61 -16.41
C THR A 380 2.45 -22.18 -15.05
N GLY A 381 1.65 -21.44 -14.29
CA GLY A 381 1.97 -20.98 -12.94
C GLY A 381 0.69 -20.79 -12.12
N PRO A 382 0.80 -20.75 -10.78
CA PRO A 382 -0.37 -20.66 -9.90
C PRO A 382 -1.20 -19.40 -10.16
N GLU A 383 -0.56 -18.28 -10.50
CA GLU A 383 -1.24 -17.02 -10.81
C GLU A 383 -2.11 -17.13 -12.08
N ARG A 384 -1.60 -17.79 -13.13
CA ARG A 384 -2.38 -18.05 -14.35
C ARG A 384 -3.57 -18.98 -14.04
N GLU A 385 -3.34 -20.06 -13.30
CA GLU A 385 -4.42 -20.99 -12.94
C GLU A 385 -5.53 -20.32 -12.14
N GLU A 386 -5.15 -19.44 -11.20
CA GLU A 386 -6.08 -18.64 -10.44
C GLU A 386 -6.89 -17.68 -11.33
N ALA A 387 -6.26 -17.05 -12.33
CA ALA A 387 -6.93 -16.19 -13.29
C ALA A 387 -7.95 -16.96 -14.14
N ILE A 388 -7.60 -18.16 -14.61
CA ILE A 388 -8.49 -19.03 -15.37
C ILE A 388 -9.66 -19.52 -14.50
N ALA A 389 -9.40 -19.87 -13.24
CA ALA A 389 -10.44 -20.25 -12.28
C ALA A 389 -11.39 -19.06 -12.00
N ALA A 390 -10.86 -17.85 -11.85
CA ALA A 390 -11.65 -16.63 -11.68
C ALA A 390 -12.53 -16.36 -12.91
N ALA A 391 -12.00 -16.51 -14.13
CA ALA A 391 -12.75 -16.33 -15.37
C ALA A 391 -13.90 -17.34 -15.47
N ARG A 392 -13.64 -18.62 -15.20
CA ARG A 392 -14.67 -19.68 -15.17
C ARG A 392 -15.73 -19.41 -14.11
N GLY A 393 -15.32 -19.04 -12.89
CA GLY A 393 -16.24 -18.72 -11.79
C GLY A 393 -17.13 -17.50 -12.07
N ARG A 394 -16.65 -16.56 -12.90
CA ARG A 394 -17.41 -15.37 -13.32
C ARG A 394 -18.18 -15.54 -14.62
N GLY A 395 -18.01 -16.67 -15.33
CA GLY A 395 -18.59 -16.89 -16.65
C GLY A 395 -17.97 -16.03 -17.76
N VAL A 396 -16.74 -15.56 -17.57
CA VAL A 396 -16.00 -14.79 -18.58
C VAL A 396 -15.45 -15.77 -19.62
N PRO A 397 -15.72 -15.58 -20.92
CA PRO A 397 -15.21 -16.47 -21.95
C PRO A 397 -13.68 -16.37 -22.03
N ILE A 398 -13.02 -17.50 -22.19
CA ILE A 398 -11.59 -17.60 -22.44
C ILE A 398 -11.40 -17.95 -23.91
N ARG A 399 -10.63 -17.15 -24.64
CA ARG A 399 -10.31 -17.37 -26.05
C ARG A 399 -8.81 -17.65 -26.18
N ILE A 400 -8.51 -18.81 -26.73
CA ILE A 400 -7.14 -19.19 -27.06
C ILE A 400 -6.62 -18.31 -28.19
N ILE A 401 -5.43 -17.75 -28.01
CA ILE A 401 -4.78 -16.90 -29.01
C ILE A 401 -3.42 -17.46 -29.42
N ARG A 402 -3.11 -17.36 -30.72
CA ARG A 402 -1.83 -17.79 -31.33
C ARG A 402 -1.42 -16.81 -32.41
N SER A 403 -0.20 -16.92 -32.91
CA SER A 403 0.29 -16.16 -34.07
C SER A 403 -0.76 -16.10 -35.19
N GLY A 404 -1.05 -14.89 -35.67
CA GLY A 404 -2.09 -14.61 -36.65
C GLY A 404 -3.49 -14.31 -36.07
N SER A 405 -3.71 -14.54 -34.77
CA SER A 405 -4.97 -14.19 -34.11
C SER A 405 -5.19 -12.68 -34.08
N GLU A 406 -6.43 -12.26 -34.31
CA GLU A 406 -6.85 -10.86 -34.21
C GLU A 406 -7.99 -10.69 -33.19
N PHE A 407 -7.92 -9.60 -32.44
CA PHE A 407 -9.00 -9.09 -31.60
C PHE A 407 -9.25 -7.61 -31.94
N LYS A 408 -10.50 -7.27 -32.25
CA LYS A 408 -10.91 -5.93 -32.68
C LYS A 408 -11.92 -5.35 -31.71
N ALA A 409 -11.65 -4.15 -31.18
CA ALA A 409 -12.57 -3.46 -30.29
C ALA A 409 -12.39 -1.95 -30.37
N GLY A 410 -13.48 -1.21 -30.61
CA GLY A 410 -13.48 0.26 -30.57
C GLY A 410 -12.45 0.94 -31.49
N GLY A 411 -12.21 0.39 -32.68
CA GLY A 411 -11.22 0.87 -33.64
C GLY A 411 -9.79 0.37 -33.40
N LEU A 412 -9.51 -0.25 -32.24
CA LEU A 412 -8.24 -0.91 -31.95
C LEU A 412 -8.21 -2.29 -32.60
N VAL A 413 -7.11 -2.62 -33.27
CA VAL A 413 -6.82 -3.97 -33.77
C VAL A 413 -5.61 -4.50 -33.02
N LEU A 414 -5.82 -5.50 -32.16
CA LEU A 414 -4.78 -6.23 -31.48
C LEU A 414 -4.46 -7.50 -32.28
N ARG A 415 -3.21 -7.65 -32.75
CA ARG A 415 -2.73 -8.83 -33.48
C ARG A 415 -1.69 -9.57 -32.65
N VAL A 416 -1.82 -10.88 -32.61
CA VAL A 416 -0.83 -11.77 -31.98
C VAL A 416 0.20 -12.16 -33.02
N LEU A 417 1.46 -11.84 -32.75
CA LEU A 417 2.59 -12.11 -33.65
C LEU A 417 3.30 -13.42 -33.26
N TRP A 418 3.32 -13.75 -31.97
CA TRP A 418 3.94 -14.93 -31.37
C TRP A 418 3.18 -15.33 -30.09
N PRO A 419 3.16 -16.61 -29.67
CA PRO A 419 3.72 -17.79 -30.33
C PRO A 419 2.76 -18.50 -31.30
N PRO A 420 3.26 -19.29 -32.27
CA PRO A 420 2.44 -20.12 -33.16
C PRO A 420 1.84 -21.34 -32.45
N ASP A 421 2.54 -21.87 -31.44
CA ASP A 421 2.16 -23.04 -30.66
C ASP A 421 2.42 -22.81 -29.15
N PRO A 422 1.99 -23.72 -28.25
CA PRO A 422 2.15 -23.57 -26.80
C PRO A 422 3.58 -23.65 -26.25
N GLY A 423 4.56 -24.09 -27.04
CA GLY A 423 5.87 -24.52 -26.55
C GLY A 423 5.82 -25.79 -25.70
N LEU A 424 6.91 -26.06 -24.97
CA LEU A 424 7.01 -27.18 -24.03
C LEU A 424 6.91 -26.71 -22.57
N PRO A 425 6.40 -27.53 -21.62
CA PRO A 425 6.27 -27.13 -20.21
C PRO A 425 7.59 -26.76 -19.52
N SER A 426 8.71 -27.30 -20.00
CA SER A 426 10.05 -27.10 -19.44
C SER A 426 10.83 -25.94 -20.07
N GLU A 427 10.29 -25.32 -21.11
CA GLU A 427 10.93 -24.16 -21.75
C GLU A 427 10.80 -22.93 -20.86
N ASP A 428 11.75 -22.01 -21.03
CA ASP A 428 11.62 -20.68 -20.45
C ASP A 428 10.33 -20.03 -20.99
N PRO A 429 9.38 -19.63 -20.11
CA PRO A 429 8.14 -19.00 -20.54
C PRO A 429 8.35 -17.71 -21.35
N ASN A 430 9.49 -17.03 -21.20
CA ASN A 430 9.80 -15.80 -21.94
C ASN A 430 9.98 -16.06 -23.44
N LEU A 431 10.49 -17.24 -23.81
CA LEU A 431 10.63 -17.66 -25.21
C LEU A 431 9.27 -17.83 -25.90
N ASN A 432 8.23 -18.07 -25.12
CA ASN A 432 6.87 -18.28 -25.58
C ASN A 432 5.94 -17.12 -25.19
N ALA A 433 6.48 -16.01 -24.69
CA ALA A 433 5.69 -14.86 -24.27
C ALA A 433 4.92 -14.25 -25.44
N THR A 434 3.67 -13.88 -25.20
CA THR A 434 2.79 -13.40 -26.27
C THR A 434 3.25 -12.04 -26.80
N VAL A 435 3.79 -12.02 -28.02
CA VAL A 435 4.17 -10.78 -28.71
C VAL A 435 2.96 -10.20 -29.42
N LEU A 436 2.63 -8.96 -29.11
CA LEU A 436 1.45 -8.27 -29.62
C LEU A 436 1.84 -7.02 -30.42
N SER A 437 1.00 -6.73 -31.41
CA SER A 437 0.92 -5.40 -32.01
C SER A 437 -0.49 -4.84 -31.84
N ALA A 438 -0.59 -3.57 -31.46
CA ALA A 438 -1.86 -2.87 -31.33
C ALA A 438 -1.89 -1.67 -32.26
N SER A 439 -2.86 -1.64 -33.18
CA SER A 439 -2.99 -0.61 -34.21
C SER A 439 -4.26 0.22 -34.01
N TYR A 440 -4.13 1.55 -34.03
CA TYR A 440 -5.26 2.49 -34.05
C TYR A 440 -4.96 3.67 -34.99
N GLY A 441 -5.66 3.75 -36.12
CA GLY A 441 -5.35 4.73 -37.16
C GLY A 441 -3.96 4.48 -37.77
N GLU A 442 -3.10 5.49 -37.77
CA GLU A 442 -1.69 5.42 -38.20
C GLU A 442 -0.73 5.29 -37.00
N THR A 443 -1.24 4.88 -35.82
CA THR A 443 -0.40 4.65 -34.62
C THR A 443 -0.36 3.16 -34.30
N ASP A 444 0.85 2.60 -34.38
CA ASP A 444 1.15 1.21 -34.04
C ASP A 444 1.98 1.12 -32.75
N VAL A 445 1.59 0.18 -31.88
CA VAL A 445 2.23 -0.09 -30.59
C VAL A 445 2.76 -1.52 -30.59
N PHE A 446 4.05 -1.69 -30.33
CA PHE A 446 4.69 -3.00 -30.17
C PHE A 446 4.81 -3.36 -28.69
N LEU A 447 4.25 -4.52 -28.32
CA LEU A 447 4.20 -5.03 -26.96
C LEU A 447 4.78 -6.46 -26.96
N PRO A 448 6.11 -6.61 -26.81
CA PRO A 448 6.77 -7.91 -26.85
C PRO A 448 6.63 -8.73 -25.57
N ALA A 449 5.98 -8.20 -24.53
CA ALA A 449 6.07 -8.73 -23.17
C ALA A 449 7.56 -8.96 -22.83
N ASP A 450 7.94 -10.19 -22.54
CA ASP A 450 9.29 -10.57 -22.14
C ASP A 450 10.05 -11.37 -23.21
N ALA A 451 9.50 -11.41 -24.44
CA ALA A 451 10.20 -11.96 -25.59
C ALA A 451 11.24 -10.95 -26.12
N GLU A 452 12.52 -11.25 -25.87
CA GLU A 452 13.68 -10.47 -26.34
C GLU A 452 14.01 -10.81 -27.80
N SER A 453 15.15 -10.32 -28.29
CA SER A 453 15.54 -10.48 -29.70
C SER A 453 15.77 -11.92 -30.15
N ASP A 454 16.07 -12.83 -29.24
CA ASP A 454 16.17 -14.26 -29.51
C ASP A 454 14.86 -14.87 -30.04
N VAL A 455 13.71 -14.27 -29.71
CA VAL A 455 12.39 -14.55 -30.25
C VAL A 455 12.02 -13.54 -31.34
N THR A 456 12.04 -12.25 -31.01
CA THR A 456 11.41 -11.22 -31.84
C THR A 456 12.17 -10.94 -33.14
N ALA A 457 13.47 -11.28 -33.24
CA ALA A 457 14.23 -11.18 -34.50
C ALA A 457 13.78 -12.22 -35.56
N ARG A 458 13.05 -13.27 -35.16
CA ARG A 458 12.46 -14.26 -36.07
C ARG A 458 11.18 -13.77 -36.74
N LEU A 459 10.60 -12.69 -36.21
CA LEU A 459 9.33 -12.14 -36.66
C LEU A 459 9.56 -11.16 -37.82
N ARG A 460 8.60 -11.13 -38.76
CA ARG A 460 8.57 -10.10 -39.80
C ARG A 460 7.96 -8.82 -39.25
N LEU A 461 8.82 -8.01 -38.62
CA LEU A 461 8.43 -6.75 -37.99
C LEU A 461 8.52 -5.57 -38.96
N GLY A 462 7.64 -4.59 -38.77
CA GLY A 462 7.67 -3.30 -39.44
C GLY A 462 8.10 -2.18 -38.50
N ALA A 463 7.79 -0.94 -38.87
CA ALA A 463 7.94 0.19 -37.97
C ALA A 463 6.75 0.28 -37.01
N PHE A 464 6.99 0.75 -35.78
CA PHE A 464 5.99 0.97 -34.75
C PHE A 464 6.28 2.31 -34.08
N GLU A 465 5.28 3.17 -33.88
CA GLU A 465 5.51 4.46 -33.22
C GLU A 465 5.86 4.34 -31.74
N VAL A 466 5.29 3.34 -31.06
CA VAL A 466 5.46 3.11 -29.61
C VAL A 466 6.01 1.72 -29.36
N LEU A 467 7.07 1.63 -28.56
CA LEU A 467 7.72 0.39 -28.13
C LEU A 467 7.61 0.21 -26.61
N LYS A 468 7.05 -0.90 -26.14
CA LYS A 468 7.39 -1.43 -24.81
C LYS A 468 8.71 -2.18 -24.92
N VAL A 469 9.74 -1.75 -24.21
CA VAL A 469 11.03 -2.44 -24.19
C VAL A 469 10.82 -3.79 -23.50
N ALA A 470 11.28 -4.87 -24.13
CA ALA A 470 11.06 -6.23 -23.64
C ALA A 470 11.66 -6.44 -22.25
N HIS A 471 11.05 -7.35 -21.48
CA HIS A 471 11.64 -7.95 -20.28
C HIS A 471 12.21 -6.92 -19.28
N HIS A 472 11.43 -5.86 -19.08
CA HIS A 472 11.71 -4.74 -18.18
C HIS A 472 13.04 -4.01 -18.45
N GLY A 473 13.63 -4.22 -19.63
CA GLY A 473 14.95 -3.73 -19.99
C GLY A 473 16.11 -4.58 -19.47
N SER A 474 15.93 -5.90 -19.38
CA SER A 474 17.03 -6.90 -19.28
C SER A 474 18.03 -6.79 -20.43
N VAL A 475 19.13 -7.54 -20.36
CA VAL A 475 20.17 -7.51 -21.39
C VAL A 475 19.67 -8.19 -22.65
N ASP A 476 19.48 -7.42 -23.71
CA ASP A 476 19.11 -7.93 -25.03
C ASP A 476 20.20 -7.58 -26.07
N PRO A 477 21.07 -8.54 -26.46
CA PRO A 477 22.14 -8.30 -27.42
C PRO A 477 21.67 -7.89 -28.82
N GLY A 478 20.48 -8.30 -29.24
CA GLY A 478 19.94 -8.02 -30.58
C GLY A 478 19.08 -6.75 -30.65
N LEU A 479 18.83 -6.09 -29.52
CA LEU A 479 17.95 -4.92 -29.45
C LEU A 479 18.38 -3.80 -30.41
N GLU A 480 19.68 -3.55 -30.57
CA GLU A 480 20.15 -2.49 -31.48
C GLU A 480 19.75 -2.75 -32.94
N GLU A 481 19.85 -4.00 -33.40
CA GLU A 481 19.40 -4.37 -34.75
C GLU A 481 17.88 -4.26 -34.88
N GLN A 482 17.14 -4.65 -33.85
CA GLN A 482 15.69 -4.53 -33.83
C GLN A 482 15.20 -3.10 -33.87
N LEU A 483 15.87 -2.18 -33.16
CA LEU A 483 15.52 -0.76 -33.16
C LEU A 483 15.64 -0.13 -34.56
N ARG A 484 16.53 -0.65 -35.42
CA ARG A 484 16.64 -0.21 -36.82
C ARG A 484 15.42 -0.62 -37.67
N VAL A 485 14.76 -1.72 -37.33
CA VAL A 485 13.53 -2.19 -37.99
C VAL A 485 12.31 -1.48 -37.40
N LEU A 486 12.18 -1.49 -36.06
CA LEU A 486 11.05 -0.95 -35.32
C LEU A 486 10.93 0.57 -35.44
N ARG A 487 12.05 1.30 -35.51
CA ARG A 487 12.11 2.78 -35.63
C ARG A 487 11.09 3.53 -34.72
N PRO A 488 11.07 3.25 -33.40
CA PRO A 488 10.11 3.88 -32.51
C PRO A 488 10.35 5.37 -32.32
N LYS A 489 9.27 6.11 -32.09
CA LYS A 489 9.32 7.52 -31.65
C LYS A 489 9.31 7.61 -30.13
N VAL A 490 8.63 6.67 -29.47
CA VAL A 490 8.53 6.56 -28.02
C VAL A 490 8.88 5.14 -27.59
N ALA A 491 9.77 5.00 -26.60
CA ALA A 491 10.04 3.74 -25.94
C ALA A 491 9.70 3.86 -24.44
N VAL A 492 9.07 2.82 -23.88
CA VAL A 492 8.74 2.75 -22.46
C VAL A 492 9.33 1.49 -21.86
N ILE A 493 10.06 1.65 -20.75
CA ILE A 493 10.53 0.56 -19.90
C ILE A 493 9.60 0.49 -18.68
N SER A 494 8.92 -0.64 -18.50
CA SER A 494 8.17 -0.92 -17.28
C SER A 494 9.08 -1.66 -16.29
N ALA A 495 9.53 -1.01 -15.23
CA ALA A 495 10.44 -1.56 -14.22
C ALA A 495 10.23 -0.91 -12.84
N GLY A 496 10.68 -1.55 -11.76
CA GLY A 496 10.60 -1.00 -10.40
C GLY A 496 11.81 -0.14 -10.01
N ARG A 497 11.63 0.94 -9.23
CA ARG A 497 12.70 1.87 -8.80
C ARG A 497 13.89 1.21 -8.12
N ASN A 498 13.66 0.14 -7.36
CA ASN A 498 14.66 -0.61 -6.62
C ASN A 498 14.40 -2.12 -6.80
N ASN A 499 14.25 -2.58 -8.05
CA ASN A 499 14.06 -4.00 -8.31
C ASN A 499 15.37 -4.77 -8.11
N ASP A 500 15.29 -6.00 -7.58
CA ASP A 500 16.45 -6.83 -7.27
C ASP A 500 17.15 -7.40 -8.52
N TYR A 501 16.50 -7.30 -9.69
CA TYR A 501 17.02 -7.76 -10.98
C TYR A 501 18.07 -6.81 -11.58
N GLY A 502 18.14 -5.57 -11.08
CA GLY A 502 19.00 -4.53 -11.63
C GLY A 502 18.52 -4.00 -12.99
N HIS A 503 17.22 -4.12 -13.27
CA HIS A 503 16.59 -3.58 -14.47
C HIS A 503 16.27 -2.08 -14.33
N PRO A 504 16.24 -1.30 -15.41
CA PRO A 504 16.82 -1.63 -16.72
C PRO A 504 18.34 -1.70 -16.68
N ARG A 505 18.90 -2.57 -17.51
CA ARG A 505 20.34 -2.80 -17.62
C ARG A 505 21.03 -1.65 -18.36
N PRO A 506 22.27 -1.26 -17.95
CA PRO A 506 23.02 -0.20 -18.63
C PRO A 506 23.20 -0.43 -20.14
N GLU A 507 23.40 -1.68 -20.55
CA GLU A 507 23.57 -2.10 -21.95
C GLU A 507 22.32 -1.77 -22.78
N THR A 508 21.14 -2.06 -22.23
CA THR A 508 19.84 -1.80 -22.86
C THR A 508 19.55 -0.32 -22.96
N LEU A 509 19.88 0.45 -21.91
CA LEU A 509 19.81 1.91 -21.96
C LEU A 509 20.74 2.48 -23.04
N ALA A 510 21.97 1.96 -23.14
CA ALA A 510 22.92 2.37 -24.17
C ALA A 510 22.38 2.10 -25.58
N ALA A 511 21.83 0.91 -25.83
CA ALA A 511 21.21 0.57 -27.12
C ALA A 511 20.07 1.53 -27.49
N LEU A 512 19.18 1.85 -26.54
CA LEU A 512 18.08 2.79 -26.78
C LEU A 512 18.57 4.22 -27.10
N THR A 513 19.66 4.67 -26.48
CA THR A 513 20.23 6.01 -26.76
C THR A 513 20.86 6.13 -28.14
N THR A 514 21.13 5.02 -28.84
CA THR A 514 21.64 5.05 -30.22
C THR A 514 20.61 5.53 -31.23
N VAL A 515 19.31 5.50 -30.89
CA VAL A 515 18.21 5.85 -31.80
C VAL A 515 17.98 7.37 -31.77
N PRO A 516 18.24 8.10 -32.88
CA PRO A 516 18.09 9.54 -32.91
C PRO A 516 16.63 9.96 -32.74
N GLY A 517 16.35 10.86 -31.79
CA GLY A 517 15.02 11.41 -31.57
C GLY A 517 14.05 10.49 -30.81
N LEU A 518 14.51 9.34 -30.30
CA LEU A 518 13.70 8.46 -29.46
C LEU A 518 13.41 9.11 -28.10
N ALA A 519 12.14 9.25 -27.75
CA ALA A 519 11.72 9.66 -26.42
C ALA A 519 11.61 8.43 -25.49
N LEU A 520 12.55 8.29 -24.56
CA LEU A 520 12.61 7.20 -23.61
C LEU A 520 11.91 7.58 -22.28
N TYR A 521 10.99 6.73 -21.83
CA TYR A 521 10.31 6.82 -20.54
C TYR A 521 10.48 5.52 -19.75
N ARG A 522 10.47 5.61 -18.43
CA ARG A 522 10.67 4.50 -17.50
C ARG A 522 9.77 4.63 -16.28
N THR A 523 8.99 3.61 -15.97
CA THR A 523 8.06 3.66 -14.84
C THR A 523 8.77 3.76 -13.48
N ASP A 524 9.99 3.24 -13.37
CA ASP A 524 10.81 3.31 -12.18
C ASP A 524 11.17 4.75 -11.74
N THR A 525 11.30 5.66 -12.71
CA THR A 525 11.58 7.08 -12.48
C THR A 525 10.35 7.97 -12.57
N GLN A 526 9.46 7.69 -13.53
CA GLN A 526 8.32 8.56 -13.88
C GLN A 526 6.95 8.01 -13.46
N ARG A 527 6.92 6.86 -12.77
CA ARG A 527 5.70 6.14 -12.36
C ARG A 527 4.82 5.82 -13.58
N ARG A 528 3.56 6.24 -13.57
CA ARG A 528 2.65 6.02 -14.70
C ARG A 528 3.08 6.84 -15.92
N VAL A 529 3.17 6.17 -17.07
CA VAL A 529 3.42 6.81 -18.36
C VAL A 529 2.17 6.70 -19.22
N VAL A 530 1.64 7.83 -19.67
CA VAL A 530 0.42 7.92 -20.47
C VAL A 530 0.75 8.49 -21.84
N ILE A 531 0.48 7.71 -22.88
CA ILE A 531 0.65 8.10 -24.28
C ILE A 531 -0.74 8.30 -24.88
N GLU A 532 -1.02 9.49 -25.41
CA GLU A 532 -2.27 9.80 -26.11
C GLU A 532 -1.97 10.02 -27.60
N SER A 533 -2.78 9.41 -28.47
CA SER A 533 -2.74 9.61 -29.92
C SER A 533 -4.13 9.86 -30.48
N ASP A 534 -4.24 10.82 -31.40
CA ASP A 534 -5.44 11.03 -32.23
C ASP A 534 -5.47 10.10 -33.46
N GLY A 535 -4.54 9.14 -33.53
CA GLY A 535 -4.31 8.27 -34.67
C GLY A 535 -3.20 8.78 -35.60
N ARG A 536 -2.61 9.95 -35.35
CA ARG A 536 -1.46 10.50 -36.11
C ARG A 536 -0.39 11.13 -35.23
N ARG A 537 -0.80 11.95 -34.26
CA ARG A 537 0.10 12.71 -33.38
C ARG A 537 0.14 12.08 -32.01
N ILE A 538 1.35 11.91 -31.48
CA ILE A 538 1.59 11.31 -30.17
C ILE A 538 1.95 12.40 -29.16
N ARG A 539 1.35 12.33 -27.97
CA ARG A 539 1.72 13.13 -26.79
C ARG A 539 1.92 12.21 -25.61
N VAL A 540 2.93 12.50 -24.79
CA VAL A 540 3.24 11.71 -23.60
C VAL A 540 3.08 12.58 -22.36
N ARG A 541 2.55 12.00 -21.29
CA ARG A 541 2.42 12.59 -19.94
C ARG A 541 2.92 11.58 -18.91
N THR A 542 3.56 12.09 -17.87
CA THR A 542 4.09 11.28 -16.75
C THR A 542 3.54 11.80 -15.42
N GLU A 543 3.49 10.93 -14.40
CA GLU A 543 3.05 11.29 -13.04
C GLU A 543 4.23 11.58 -12.07
N GLY A 544 5.46 11.55 -12.56
CA GLY A 544 6.71 11.77 -11.79
C GLY A 544 7.20 13.21 -11.74
#